data_AF-A0A117LM81-F1
#
_entry.id   AF-A0A117LM81-F1
#
_cell.length_a   1.000
_cell.length_b   1.000
_cell.length_c   1.000
_cell.angle_alpha   90.00
_cell.angle_beta   90.00
_cell.angle_gamma   90.00
#
_symmetry.space_group_name_H-M   'P 1'
#
loop_
_entity.id
_entity.type
_entity.pdbx_description
1 polymer ?
#
loop_
_entity_poly.entity_id
_entity_poly.type
_entity_poly.pdbx_seq_one_letter_code
_entity_poly.pdbx_strand_id
1 'polypeptide(L)' 'MIYRYRARNADGKAINGVISAYSQEQVVQQLRGQGLVPIAITQDQETEKESLLEKM' A
#
# COMPACT_ATOMS: atom_id res chain seq x y z
N MET A 1 5.99 -1.85 -7.76
CA MET A 1 6.15 -1.00 -6.55
C MET A 1 5.54 -1.72 -5.38
N ILE A 2 6.10 -1.54 -4.19
CA ILE A 2 5.53 -2.13 -2.97
C ILE A 2 4.56 -1.14 -2.35
N TYR A 3 3.37 -1.60 -1.99
CA TYR A 3 2.35 -0.83 -1.31
C TYR A 3 1.99 -1.48 0.01
N ARG A 4 1.96 -0.69 1.08
CA ARG A 4 1.32 -1.07 2.33
C ARG A 4 -0.14 -0.69 2.25
N TYR A 5 -1.02 -1.58 2.66
CA TYR A 5 -2.45 -1.31 2.68
C TYR A 5 -3.07 -1.62 4.04
N ARG A 6 -4.14 -0.89 4.35
CA ARG A 6 -5.10 -1.20 5.39
C ARG A 6 -6.46 -1.34 4.73
N ALA A 7 -7.11 -2.47 4.91
CA ALA A 7 -8.43 -2.75 4.36
C ALA A 7 -9.37 -3.31 5.43
N ARG A 8 -10.66 -3.35 5.14
CA ARG A 8 -11.69 -3.96 5.96
C ARG A 8 -12.21 -5.23 5.27
N ASN A 9 -12.32 -6.33 5.99
CA ASN A 9 -12.96 -7.54 5.46
C ASN A 9 -14.49 -7.46 5.64
N ALA A 10 -15.22 -8.48 5.16
CA ALA A 10 -16.68 -8.56 5.25
C ALA A 10 -17.20 -8.51 6.71
N ASP A 11 -16.43 -9.06 7.67
CA ASP A 11 -16.76 -9.02 9.10
C ASP A 11 -16.53 -7.65 9.77
N GLY A 12 -16.05 -6.66 9.00
CA GLY A 12 -15.73 -5.34 9.52
C GLY A 12 -14.35 -5.23 10.18
N LYS A 13 -13.57 -6.31 10.20
CA LYS A 13 -12.22 -6.36 10.78
C LYS A 13 -11.23 -5.63 9.88
N ALA A 14 -10.40 -4.80 10.49
CA ALA A 14 -9.28 -4.17 9.80
C ALA A 14 -8.13 -5.18 9.63
N ILE A 15 -7.63 -5.27 8.40
CA ILE A 15 -6.46 -6.06 8.01
C ILE A 15 -5.41 -5.13 7.41
N ASN A 16 -4.15 -5.41 7.72
CA ASN A 16 -3.01 -4.69 7.17
C ASN A 16 -2.15 -5.68 6.40
N GLY A 17 -1.56 -5.23 5.30
CA GLY A 17 -0.69 -6.07 4.50
C GLY A 17 0.21 -5.27 3.57
N VAL A 18 1.03 -6.00 2.85
CA VAL A 18 1.94 -5.46 1.83
C VAL A 18 1.65 -6.17 0.52
N ILE A 19 1.61 -5.42 -0.57
CA ILE A 19 1.26 -5.95 -1.89
C ILE A 19 2.13 -5.28 -2.96
N SER A 20 2.58 -6.08 -3.93
CA SER A 20 3.31 -5.57 -5.09
C SER A 20 2.32 -5.29 -6.21
N ALA A 21 2.34 -4.06 -6.72
CA ALA A 21 1.49 -3.65 -7.84
C ALA A 21 2.19 -2.58 -8.69
N TYR A 22 1.65 -2.35 -9.89
CA TYR A 22 2.13 -1.32 -10.80
C TYR A 22 1.60 0.07 -10.44
N SER A 23 0.44 0.15 -9.78
CA SER A 23 -0.19 1.41 -9.37
C SER A 23 -1.10 1.20 -8.16
N GLN A 24 -1.42 2.29 -7.46
CA GLN A 24 -2.39 2.28 -6.36
C GLN A 24 -3.79 1.84 -6.82
N GLU A 25 -4.20 2.17 -8.04
CA GLU A 25 -5.48 1.73 -8.61
C GLU A 25 -5.54 0.20 -8.77
N GLN A 26 -4.44 -0.42 -9.20
CA GLN A 26 -4.36 -1.88 -9.23
C GLN A 26 -4.49 -2.50 -7.84
N VAL A 27 -3.87 -1.90 -6.81
CA VAL A 27 -4.03 -2.35 -5.42
C VAL A 27 -5.49 -2.32 -5.00
N VAL A 28 -6.21 -1.23 -5.31
CA VAL A 28 -7.65 -1.11 -5.01
C VAL A 28 -8.46 -2.22 -5.70
N GLN A 29 -8.20 -2.48 -6.99
CA GLN A 29 -8.92 -3.51 -7.73
C GLN A 29 -8.66 -4.92 -7.17
N GLN A 30 -7.41 -5.25 -6.84
CA GLN A 30 -7.05 -6.54 -6.25
C GLN A 30 -7.70 -6.75 -4.88
N LEU A 31 -7.69 -5.72 -4.01
CA LEU A 31 -8.33 -5.79 -2.70
C LEU A 31 -9.85 -5.98 -2.83
N ARG A 32 -10.50 -5.23 -3.71
CA ARG A 32 -11.95 -5.38 -3.95
C ARG A 32 -12.29 -6.74 -4.54
N GLY A 33 -11.46 -7.29 -5.44
CA GLY A 33 -11.62 -8.65 -5.98
C GLY A 33 -11.56 -9.74 -4.91
N GLN A 34 -10.93 -9.46 -3.77
CA GLN A 34 -10.87 -10.34 -2.60
C GLN A 34 -11.99 -10.06 -1.58
N GLY A 35 -12.95 -9.19 -1.91
CA GLY A 35 -14.01 -8.77 -0.98
C GLY A 35 -13.52 -7.83 0.14
N LEU A 36 -12.36 -7.20 -0.05
CA LEU A 36 -11.78 -6.26 0.92
C LEU A 36 -12.07 -4.82 0.51
N VAL A 37 -12.38 -3.99 1.50
CA VAL A 37 -12.62 -2.56 1.31
C VAL A 37 -11.38 -1.78 1.74
N PRO A 38 -10.59 -1.22 0.82
CA PRO A 38 -9.41 -0.44 1.18
C PRO A 38 -9.77 0.81 1.99
N ILE A 39 -9.05 1.04 3.09
CA ILE A 39 -9.15 2.20 3.98
C ILE A 39 -7.98 3.16 3.74
N ALA A 40 -6.76 2.62 3.61
CA ALA A 40 -5.56 3.38 3.33
C ALA A 40 -4.61 2.55 2.48
N ILE A 41 -3.92 3.19 1.53
CA ILE A 41 -2.87 2.60 0.71
C ILE A 41 -1.71 3.59 0.69
N THR A 42 -0.50 3.12 0.98
CA THR A 42 0.71 3.93 0.99
C THR A 42 1.75 3.20 0.16
N GLN A 43 2.32 3.89 -0.83
CA GLN A 43 3.46 3.37 -1.56
C GLN A 43 4.67 3.38 -0.63
N ASP A 44 5.35 2.26 -0.51
CA ASP A 44 6.70 2.22 0.04
C ASP A 44 7.58 2.89 -1.01
N GLN A 45 7.74 4.20 -0.90
CA GLN A 45 8.85 4.89 -1.51
C GLN A 45 10.02 4.54 -0.61
N GLU A 46 10.82 3.54 -1.01
CA GLU A 46 12.21 3.45 -0.58
C GLU A 46 12.74 4.85 -0.70
N THR A 47 12.92 5.46 0.46
CA THR A 47 13.10 6.89 0.49
C THR A 47 14.47 7.13 -0.11
N GLU A 48 14.55 7.91 -1.18
CA GLU A 48 15.76 8.61 -1.63
C GLU A 48 16.27 9.60 -0.54
N LYS A 49 16.30 9.17 0.73
CA LYS A 49 16.80 9.91 1.88
C LYS A 49 18.28 9.66 2.15
N GLU A 50 18.96 8.89 1.31
CA GLU A 50 20.42 8.77 1.37
C GLU A 50 21.16 9.77 0.45
N SER A 51 20.48 10.48 -0.45
CA SER A 51 21.16 11.37 -1.42
C SER A 51 21.29 12.85 -1.00
N LEU A 52 20.67 13.28 0.10
CA LEU A 52 20.68 14.70 0.53
C LEU A 52 21.61 15.01 1.71
N LEU A 53 22.36 14.04 2.24
CA LEU A 53 23.30 14.25 3.35
C LEU A 53 24.78 14.26 2.94
N GLU A 54 25.12 14.06 1.66
CA GLU A 54 26.51 13.99 1.19
C GLU A 54 27.06 15.28 0.54
N LYS A 55 26.41 16.43 0.78
CA LYS A 55 26.94 17.76 0.41
C LYS A 55 26.65 18.80 1.49
N MET A 56 27.36 18.72 2.61
CA MET A 56 27.63 19.88 3.49
C MET A 56 29.11 19.88 3.87
#